data_AF-A0A951MTP4-F1
#
_entry.id   AF-A0A951MTP4-F1
#
_cell.length_a   1.000
_cell.length_b   1.000
_cell.length_c   1.000
_cell.angle_alpha   90.00
_cell.angle_beta   90.00
_cell.angle_gamma   90.00
#
_symmetry.space_group_name_H-M   'P 1'
#
loop_
_entity.id
_entity.type
_entity.pdbx_description
1 polymer ?
#
loop_
_entity_poly.entity_id
_entity_poly.type
_entity_poly.pdbx_seq_one_letter_code
_entity_poly.pdbx_strand_id
1 'polypeptide(L)'
;MAMGNSTKRIRDDDLFVSADKHPGWVANGDHTPKVGDEVYCTGGEGVVAAVLGKTSDGSRLLEIRLSTEGARPFFAAASNVLVAAA
;
A
#
# COMPACT_ATOMS: atom_id res chain seq x y z
N MET A 1 37.13 5.32 3.87
CA MET A 1 35.90 5.23 4.68
C MET A 1 34.75 5.03 3.72
N ALA A 2 34.16 3.83 3.68
CA ALA A 2 33.08 3.53 2.74
C ALA A 2 31.75 4.08 3.30
N MET A 3 31.13 4.99 2.56
CA MET A 3 29.81 5.55 2.86
C MET A 3 28.77 4.43 2.67
N GLY A 4 28.45 3.71 3.74
CA GLY A 4 27.45 2.65 3.70
C GLY A 4 26.09 3.23 3.35
N ASN A 5 25.56 2.86 2.18
CA ASN A 5 24.23 3.22 1.74
C ASN A 5 23.24 2.69 2.78
N SER A 6 22.65 3.59 3.57
CA SER A 6 21.73 3.25 4.68
C SER A 6 20.35 2.90 4.12
N THR A 7 20.31 1.95 3.18
CA THR A 7 19.08 1.31 2.75
C THR A 7 18.75 0.29 3.83
N LYS A 8 18.12 0.73 4.94
CA LYS A 8 17.55 -0.21 5.91
C LYS A 8 16.66 -1.16 5.12
N ARG A 9 17.05 -2.43 5.03
CA ARG A 9 16.21 -3.47 4.43
C ARG A 9 14.95 -3.54 5.31
N ILE A 10 13.86 -3.01 4.79
CA ILE A 10 12.53 -3.17 5.38
C ILE A 10 12.21 -4.67 5.28
N ARG A 11 11.86 -5.31 6.40
CA ARG A 11 11.48 -6.72 6.38
C ARG A 11 10.06 -6.81 5.83
N ASP A 12 9.71 -7.91 5.17
CA ASP A 12 8.35 -8.11 4.64
C ASP A 12 7.26 -7.92 5.71
N ASP A 13 7.54 -8.32 6.96
CA ASP A 13 6.64 -8.16 8.10
C ASP A 13 6.33 -6.67 8.41
N ASP A 14 7.28 -5.76 8.17
CA ASP A 14 7.09 -4.32 8.35
C ASP A 14 6.20 -3.70 7.25
N LEU A 15 6.00 -4.41 6.13
CA LEU A 15 5.15 -3.98 5.02
C LEU A 15 3.71 -4.51 5.13
N PHE A 16 3.47 -5.47 6.02
CA PHE A 16 2.17 -6.08 6.19
C PHE A 16 1.24 -5.18 7.01
N VAL A 17 0.07 -4.86 6.46
CA VAL A 17 -0.97 -4.08 7.13
C VAL A 17 -2.11 -5.01 7.52
N SER A 18 -2.30 -5.25 8.82
CA SER A 18 -3.36 -6.15 9.32
C SER A 18 -4.72 -5.44 9.41
N ALA A 19 -5.75 -6.03 8.81
CA ALA A 19 -7.12 -5.52 8.86
C ALA A 19 -7.69 -5.47 10.30
N ASP A 20 -7.31 -6.41 11.17
CA ASP A 20 -7.76 -6.47 12.56
C ASP A 20 -7.41 -5.23 13.40
N LYS A 21 -6.43 -4.44 12.94
CA LYS A 21 -5.97 -3.22 13.62
C LYS A 21 -6.66 -1.95 13.11
N HIS A 22 -7.44 -2.04 12.03
CA HIS A 22 -8.07 -0.91 11.34
C HIS A 22 -9.55 -1.19 11.09
N PRO A 23 -10.43 -0.99 12.10
CA PRO A 23 -11.87 -1.17 11.92
C PRO A 23 -12.40 -0.23 10.81
N GLY A 24 -13.19 -0.78 9.89
CA GLY A 24 -13.66 -0.07 8.69
C GLY A 24 -12.82 -0.28 7.43
N TRP A 25 -11.72 -1.03 7.54
CA TRP A 25 -10.84 -1.36 6.42
C TRP A 25 -10.76 -2.88 6.22
N VAL A 26 -10.83 -3.34 4.98
CA VAL A 26 -10.81 -4.76 4.62
C VAL A 26 -9.56 -5.11 3.82
N ALA A 27 -9.01 -6.30 4.07
CA ALA A 27 -7.95 -6.83 3.23
C ALA A 27 -8.51 -7.16 1.84
N ASN A 28 -7.62 -7.13 0.85
CA ASN A 28 -7.92 -7.37 -0.57
C ASN A 28 -8.57 -8.74 -0.88
N GLY A 29 -8.65 -9.67 0.09
CA GLY A 29 -9.32 -10.96 -0.07
C GLY A 29 -10.80 -10.84 -0.45
N ASP A 30 -11.50 -9.82 0.03
CA ASP A 30 -12.92 -9.58 -0.26
C ASP A 30 -13.16 -8.48 -1.31
N HIS A 31 -12.19 -7.59 -1.55
CA HIS A 31 -12.36 -6.46 -2.46
C HIS A 31 -11.07 -6.12 -3.21
N THR A 32 -11.08 -6.25 -4.54
CA THR A 32 -9.95 -5.85 -5.39
C THR A 32 -9.87 -4.32 -5.54
N PRO A 33 -8.77 -3.67 -5.12
CA PRO A 33 -8.60 -2.23 -5.26
C PRO A 33 -8.73 -1.77 -6.71
N LYS A 34 -9.56 -0.75 -6.94
CA LYS A 34 -9.72 -0.05 -8.22
C LYS A 34 -9.33 1.41 -8.07
N VAL A 35 -9.11 2.07 -9.21
CA VAL A 35 -8.83 3.50 -9.25
C VAL A 35 -9.97 4.28 -8.59
N GLY A 36 -9.61 5.20 -7.69
CA GLY A 36 -10.55 5.99 -6.90
C GLY A 36 -10.91 5.39 -5.54
N ASP A 37 -10.54 4.14 -5.25
CA ASP A 37 -10.76 3.57 -3.92
C ASP A 37 -9.87 4.24 -2.88
N GLU A 38 -10.44 4.46 -1.70
CA GLU A 38 -9.69 4.80 -0.49
C GLU A 38 -8.97 3.56 0.02
N VAL A 39 -7.67 3.71 0.26
CA VAL A 39 -6.79 2.64 0.73
C VAL A 39 -5.93 3.09 1.90
N TYR A 40 -5.64 2.15 2.79
CA TYR A 40 -4.70 2.31 3.87
C TYR A 40 -3.46 1.45 3.60
N CYS A 41 -2.28 2.05 3.60
CA CYS A 41 -1.00 1.36 3.43
C CYS A 41 0.01 1.78 4.52
N THR A 42 1.22 1.25 4.48
CA THR A 42 2.28 1.64 5.42
C THR A 42 2.70 3.11 5.31
N GLY A 43 2.40 3.77 4.20
CA GLY A 43 2.54 5.22 4.01
C GLY A 43 1.41 6.05 4.62
N GLY A 44 0.34 5.42 5.12
CA GLY A 44 -0.86 6.05 5.65
C GLY A 44 -2.07 5.90 4.70
N GLU A 45 -3.08 6.74 4.93
CA GLU A 45 -4.29 6.81 4.12
C GLU A 45 -4.01 7.48 2.76
N GLY A 46 -4.68 7.01 1.72
CA GLY A 46 -4.61 7.59 0.40
C GLY A 46 -5.66 7.04 -0.56
N VAL A 47 -5.55 7.43 -1.82
CA VAL A 47 -6.46 7.01 -2.89
C VAL A 47 -5.67 6.34 -4.01
N VAL A 48 -6.21 5.26 -4.56
CA VAL A 48 -5.61 4.58 -5.72
C VAL A 48 -5.71 5.50 -6.94
N ALA A 49 -4.57 5.97 -7.42
CA ALA A 49 -4.46 6.79 -8.62
C ALA A 49 -4.37 5.94 -9.89
N ALA A 50 -3.68 4.79 -9.83
CA ALA A 50 -3.56 3.87 -10.95
C ALA A 50 -3.41 2.41 -10.47
N VAL A 51 -3.95 1.49 -11.27
CA VAL A 51 -3.69 0.05 -11.14
C VAL A 51 -2.73 -0.35 -12.26
N LEU A 52 -1.53 -0.79 -11.89
CA LEU A 52 -0.44 -1.11 -12.81
C LEU A 52 -0.38 -2.63 -13.06
N GLY A 53 0.83 -3.13 -13.34
CA GLY A 53 1.12 -4.53 -13.61
C GLY A 53 0.93 -5.44 -12.39
N LYS A 54 1.50 -6.64 -12.48
CA LYS A 54 1.52 -7.60 -11.37
C LYS A 54 2.85 -7.53 -10.63
N THR A 55 2.79 -7.73 -9.32
CA THR A 55 3.94 -7.93 -8.45
C THR A 55 4.29 -9.43 -8.37
N SER A 56 5.45 -9.76 -7.79
CA SER A 56 5.94 -11.16 -7.72
C SER A 56 5.07 -12.09 -6.86
N ASP A 57 4.29 -11.55 -5.94
CA ASP A 57 3.28 -12.26 -5.14
C ASP A 57 1.96 -12.47 -5.90
N GLY A 58 1.87 -12.03 -7.17
CA GLY A 58 0.71 -12.20 -8.04
C GLY A 58 -0.37 -11.14 -7.86
N SER A 59 -0.26 -10.26 -6.87
CA SER A 59 -1.17 -9.13 -6.67
C SER A 59 -0.90 -7.98 -7.66
N ARG A 60 -1.78 -6.97 -7.67
CA ARG A 60 -1.63 -5.80 -8.54
C ARG A 60 -0.69 -4.79 -7.91
N LEU A 61 0.17 -4.16 -8.70
CA LEU A 61 0.89 -2.98 -8.26
C LEU A 61 -0.05 -1.78 -8.31
N LEU A 62 -0.15 -1.03 -7.22
CA LEU A 62 -0.97 0.17 -7.10
C LEU A 62 -0.08 1.40 -7.01
N GLU A 63 -0.48 2.45 -7.72
CA GLU A 63 -0.01 3.81 -7.44
C GLU A 63 -1.03 4.48 -6.52
N ILE A 64 -0.57 4.94 -5.37
CA ILE A 64 -1.38 5.52 -4.31
C ILE A 64 -0.96 6.96 -4.11
N ARG A 65 -1.93 7.85 -4.18
CA ARG A 65 -1.77 9.25 -3.78
C ARG A 65 -2.11 9.35 -2.30
N LEU A 66 -1.09 9.51 -1.46
CA LEU A 66 -1.26 9.67 -0.02
C LEU A 66 -1.99 10.98 0.30
N SER A 67 -2.80 10.99 1.35
CA SER A 67 -3.57 12.16 1.80
C SER A 67 -2.69 13.28 2.38
N THR A 68 -1.45 12.96 2.76
CA THR A 68 -0.46 13.93 3.24
C THR A 68 -0.09 14.92 2.13
N GLU A 69 -0.25 16.22 2.38
CA GLU A 69 0.06 17.27 1.41
C GLU A 69 1.54 17.23 1.00
N GLY A 70 1.81 17.28 -0.32
CA GLY A 70 3.16 17.23 -0.88
C GLY A 70 3.81 15.85 -0.86
N ALA A 71 3.10 14.80 -0.43
CA ALA A 71 3.61 13.44 -0.50
C ALA A 71 3.85 13.01 -1.94
N ARG A 72 4.95 12.29 -2.15
CA ARG A 72 5.24 11.66 -3.44
C ARG A 72 4.27 10.50 -3.68
N PRO A 73 4.03 10.12 -4.95
CA PRO A 73 3.31 8.89 -5.26
C PRO A 73 3.93 7.70 -4.51
N PHE A 74 3.09 6.93 -3.85
CA PHE A 74 3.49 5.76 -3.10
C PHE A 74 3.08 4.51 -3.88
N PHE A 75 3.96 3.52 -3.97
CA PHE A 75 3.70 2.30 -4.72
C PHE A 75 3.61 1.13 -3.76
N ALA A 76 2.51 0.39 -3.83
CA ALA A 76 2.26 -0.77 -2.97
C ALA A 76 1.70 -1.93 -3.76
N ALA A 77 2.06 -3.15 -3.36
CA ALA A 77 1.37 -4.35 -3.80
C ALA A 77 -0.05 -4.35 -3.20
N ALA A 78 -1.04 -4.77 -3.97
CA ALA A 78 -2.43 -4.80 -3.51
C ALA A 78 -2.64 -5.79 -2.35
N SER A 79 -1.72 -6.73 -2.13
CA SER A 79 -1.68 -7.60 -0.95
C SER A 79 -1.27 -6.88 0.34
N ASN A 80 -0.63 -5.71 0.23
CA ASN A 80 -0.11 -4.91 1.34
C ASN A 80 -0.91 -3.62 1.57
N VAL A 81 -2.16 -3.58 1.12
CA VAL A 81 -3.08 -2.46 1.35
C VAL A 81 -4.40 -2.97 1.89
N LEU A 82 -5.05 -2.13 2.68
CA LEU A 82 -6.45 -2.30 3.05
C LEU A 82 -7.32 -1.36 2.21
N VAL A 83 -8.55 -1.75 1.92
CA VAL A 83 -9.54 -0.93 1.21
C VAL A 83 -10.64 -0.53 2.18
N ALA A 84 -11.19 0.68 2.05
CA ALA A 84 -12.33 1.08 2.87
C ALA A 84 -13.51 0.13 2.64
N ALA A 85 -14.10 -0.38 3.72
CA ALA A 85 -15.35 -1.13 3.65
C ALA A 85 -16.48 -0.14 3.33
N ALA A 86 -17.03 -0.23 2.11
CA ALA A 86 -18.20 0.53 1.71
C ALA A 86 -19.46 0.13 2.49
#